data_AF-A0A6A6YC91-F1
#
_entry.id   AF-A0A6A6YC91-F1
#
_cell.length_a   1.000
_cell.length_b   1.000
_cell.length_c   1.000
_cell.angle_alpha   90.00
_cell.angle_beta   90.00
_cell.angle_gamma   90.00
#
_symmetry.space_group_name_H-M   'P 1'
#
loop_
_entity.id
_entity.type
_entity.pdbx_description
1 polymer ?
#
loop_
_entity_poly.entity_id
_entity_poly.type
_entity_poly.pdbx_seq_one_letter_code
_entity_poly.pdbx_strand_id
1 'polypeptide(L)'
;VYNATPKPIYLWSISSVAGSMQTIYPYTLYYEAQYYDPKTGIAIKITKTPDALYNGAGTFIFGYTLNAAEGNIYYSFGSVNQEPF
;
A
#
# COMPACT_ATOMS: atom_id res chain seq x y z
N VAL A 1 -6.17 6.38 0.61
CA VAL A 1 -5.73 6.12 2.00
C VAL A 1 -5.81 7.41 2.80
N TYR A 2 -6.72 7.47 3.76
CA TYR A 2 -6.87 8.62 4.65
C TYR A 2 -6.10 8.37 5.96
N ASN A 3 -5.19 9.27 6.34
CA ASN A 3 -4.49 9.15 7.61
C ASN A 3 -5.32 9.77 8.74
N ALA A 4 -6.03 8.95 9.49
CA ALA A 4 -6.81 9.39 10.66
C ALA A 4 -5.98 9.53 11.96
N THR A 5 -4.65 9.38 11.89
CA THR A 5 -3.77 9.42 13.07
C THR A 5 -3.11 10.80 13.24
N PRO A 6 -2.69 11.18 14.46
CA PRO A 6 -2.02 12.47 14.71
C PRO A 6 -0.54 12.49 14.29
N LYS A 7 -0.02 11.42 13.65
CA LYS A 7 1.37 11.31 13.19
C LYS A 7 1.41 10.98 11.69
N PRO A 8 2.49 11.33 10.97
CA PRO A 8 2.66 10.87 9.60
C PRO A 8 2.68 9.34 9.50
N ILE A 9 2.13 8.82 8.41
CA ILE A 9 2.31 7.43 7.97
C ILE A 9 2.99 7.43 6.60
N TYR A 10 3.62 6.30 6.26
CA TYR A 10 4.37 6.17 5.02
C TYR A 10 3.73 5.10 4.15
N LEU A 11 3.71 5.36 2.84
CA LEU A 11 3.04 4.51 1.86
C LEU A 11 3.93 4.27 0.64
N TRP A 12 3.85 3.06 0.09
CA TRP A 12 4.35 2.74 -1.24
C TRP A 12 3.24 2.06 -2.05
N SER A 13 3.05 2.52 -3.29
CA SER A 13 2.31 1.77 -4.30
C SER A 13 3.31 0.91 -5.07
N ILE A 14 3.12 -0.41 -5.08
CA ILE A 14 4.10 -1.38 -5.57
C ILE A 14 3.43 -2.32 -6.57
N SER A 15 3.97 -2.36 -7.77
CA SER A 15 3.67 -3.36 -8.79
C SER A 15 4.83 -4.35 -8.90
N SER A 16 5.20 -4.79 -10.11
CA SER A 16 6.51 -5.38 -10.37
C SER A 16 7.68 -4.43 -10.09
N VAL A 17 7.41 -3.13 -9.93
CA VAL A 17 8.37 -2.10 -9.54
C VAL A 17 7.86 -1.37 -8.30
N ALA A 18 8.76 -1.11 -7.35
CA ALA A 18 8.43 -0.28 -6.19
C ALA A 18 8.35 1.19 -6.59
N GLY A 19 7.22 1.85 -6.31
CA GLY A 19 7.07 3.29 -6.45
C GLY A 19 7.89 4.08 -5.42
N SER A 20 7.85 5.40 -5.53
CA SER A 20 8.48 6.29 -4.54
C SER A 20 7.68 6.31 -3.23
N MET A 21 8.39 6.47 -2.11
CA MET A 21 7.76 6.62 -0.79
C MET A 21 6.90 7.88 -0.77
N GLN A 22 5.66 7.73 -0.33
CA GLN A 22 4.72 8.80 -0.08
C GLN A 22 4.63 9.02 1.44
N THR A 23 4.72 10.27 1.87
CA THR A 23 4.45 10.66 3.26
C THR A 23 3.02 11.20 3.33
N ILE A 24 2.17 10.58 4.14
CA ILE A 24 0.79 11.00 4.36
C ILE A 24 0.71 11.71 5.71
N TYR A 25 0.59 13.03 5.67
CA TYR A 25 0.50 13.86 6.87
C TYR A 25 -0.81 13.60 7.64
N PRO A 26 -0.86 13.93 8.95
CA PRO A 26 -2.06 13.78 9.76
C PRO A 26 -3.30 14.39 9.10
N TYR A 27 -4.40 13.64 9.08
CA TYR A 27 -5.70 14.06 8.59
C TYR A 27 -5.73 14.44 7.10
N THR A 28 -4.78 13.94 6.31
CA THR A 28 -4.73 14.12 4.86
C THR A 28 -5.04 12.83 4.10
N LEU A 29 -5.36 12.99 2.82
CA LEU A 29 -5.71 11.89 1.91
C LEU A 29 -4.60 11.70 0.88
N TYR A 30 -4.13 10.47 0.76
CA TYR A 30 -3.44 9.99 -0.44
C TYR A 30 -4.44 9.29 -1.35
N TYR A 31 -4.37 9.59 -2.65
CA TYR A 31 -5.09 8.88 -3.70
C TYR A 31 -4.18 8.73 -4.93
N GLU A 32 -4.44 7.70 -5.71
CA GLU A 32 -3.83 7.50 -7.01
C GLU A 32 -4.89 6.98 -7.99
N ALA A 33 -4.68 7.20 -9.28
CA ALA A 33 -5.49 6.55 -10.30
C ALA A 33 -5.24 5.04 -10.25
N GLN A 34 -6.31 4.24 -10.34
CA GLN A 34 -6.16 2.80 -10.39
C GLN A 34 -5.37 2.40 -11.64
N TYR A 35 -4.39 1.53 -11.46
CA TYR A 35 -3.59 0.96 -12.55
C TYR A 35 -3.42 -0.54 -12.33
N TYR A 36 -2.92 -1.25 -13.34
CA TYR A 36 -2.83 -2.70 -13.29
C TYR A 36 -1.46 -3.19 -13.76
N ASP A 37 -0.93 -4.16 -13.02
CA ASP A 37 0.23 -4.95 -13.41
C ASP A 37 -0.22 -6.41 -13.61
N PRO A 38 -0.15 -6.94 -14.84
CA PRO A 38 -0.61 -8.30 -15.15
C PRO A 38 0.23 -9.41 -14.52
N LYS A 39 1.43 -9.09 -14.04
CA LYS A 39 2.36 -10.08 -13.47
C LYS A 39 2.18 -10.21 -11.96
N THR A 40 1.96 -9.10 -11.25
CA THR A 40 1.98 -9.08 -9.78
C THR A 40 0.70 -8.55 -9.14
N GLY A 41 -0.16 -7.86 -9.89
CA GLY A 41 -1.12 -6.95 -9.30
C GLY A 41 -0.41 -5.79 -8.58
N ILE A 42 -1.17 -5.06 -7.76
CA ILE A 42 -0.70 -3.89 -7.04
C ILE A 42 -0.82 -4.13 -5.53
N ALA A 43 0.20 -3.74 -4.78
CA ALA A 43 0.21 -3.74 -3.32
C ALA A 43 0.46 -2.33 -2.79
N ILE A 44 -0.50 -1.81 -2.03
CA ILE A 44 -0.37 -0.58 -1.25
C ILE A 44 0.15 -0.97 0.13
N LYS A 45 1.43 -0.69 0.39
CA LYS A 45 2.09 -0.95 1.66
C LYS A 45 2.07 0.29 2.53
N ILE A 46 1.58 0.17 3.76
CA ILE A 46 1.34 1.29 4.69
C ILE A 46 2.00 0.97 6.04
N THR A 47 2.70 1.95 6.62
CA THR A 47 3.49 1.76 7.84
C THR A 47 3.57 3.05 8.68
N LYS A 48 4.06 2.93 9.91
CA LYS A 48 4.37 4.04 10.82
C LYS A 48 5.84 4.51 10.74
N THR A 49 6.71 3.79 10.03
CA THR A 49 8.17 4.05 9.99
C THR A 49 8.64 4.35 8.56
N PRO A 50 9.48 5.38 8.35
CA PRO A 50 10.10 5.58 7.03
C PRO A 50 10.97 4.37 6.68
N ASP A 51 11.18 4.14 5.37
CA ASP A 51 12.01 3.04 4.84
C ASP A 51 11.61 1.61 5.26
N ALA A 52 10.34 1.41 5.66
CA ALA A 52 9.83 0.11 6.13
C ALA A 52 10.00 -1.06 5.16
N LEU A 53 10.12 -0.77 3.85
CA LEU A 53 10.40 -1.79 2.84
C LEU A 53 11.75 -2.49 3.06
N TYR A 54 12.69 -1.85 3.75
CA TYR A 54 14.08 -2.28 3.84
C TYR A 54 14.55 -2.54 5.28
N ASN A 55 13.77 -2.18 6.29
CA ASN A 55 14.18 -2.26 7.70
C ASN A 55 13.37 -3.25 8.56
N GLY A 56 12.44 -4.00 7.95
CA GLY A 56 11.65 -5.01 8.66
C GLY A 56 10.53 -4.47 9.55
N ALA A 57 10.17 -3.19 9.42
CA ALA A 57 9.05 -2.62 10.15
C ALA A 57 7.71 -3.30 9.82
N GLY A 58 6.80 -3.28 10.79
CA GLY A 58 5.41 -3.72 10.61
C GLY A 58 4.75 -2.95 9.46
N THR A 59 4.13 -3.69 8.54
CA THR A 59 3.56 -3.12 7.33
C THR A 59 2.19 -3.74 7.05
N PHE A 60 1.19 -2.88 6.93
CA PHE A 60 -0.14 -3.24 6.47
C PHE A 60 -0.15 -3.23 4.94
N ILE A 61 -0.86 -4.17 4.33
CA ILE A 61 -0.89 -4.36 2.89
C ILE A 61 -2.34 -4.36 2.45
N PHE A 62 -2.69 -3.46 1.54
CA PHE A 62 -3.89 -3.54 0.72
C PHE A 62 -3.48 -3.94 -0.69
N GLY A 63 -3.80 -5.16 -1.09
CA GLY A 63 -3.47 -5.70 -2.41
C GLY A 63 -4.69 -5.71 -3.32
N TYR A 64 -4.50 -5.43 -4.61
CA TYR A 64 -5.56 -5.58 -5.62
C TYR A 64 -5.02 -6.10 -6.96
N THR A 65 -5.85 -6.88 -7.67
CA THR A 65 -5.54 -7.43 -9.00
C THR A 65 -6.79 -7.49 -9.87
N LEU A 66 -6.64 -7.32 -11.18
CA LEU A 66 -7.68 -7.52 -12.19
C LEU A 66 -7.61 -8.95 -12.71
N ASN A 67 -8.72 -9.68 -12.64
CA ASN A 67 -8.93 -10.88 -13.43
C ASN A 67 -9.50 -10.48 -14.80
N ALA A 68 -8.64 -10.40 -15.80
CA ALA A 68 -9.03 -9.93 -17.14
C ALA A 68 -10.05 -10.84 -17.84
N ALA A 69 -10.07 -12.14 -17.53
CA ALA A 69 -11.02 -13.07 -18.13
C ALA A 69 -12.46 -12.85 -17.64
N GLU A 70 -12.61 -12.41 -16.39
CA GLU A 70 -13.91 -12.18 -15.77
C GLU A 70 -14.30 -10.70 -15.71
N GLY A 71 -13.34 -9.79 -15.88
CA GLY A 71 -13.55 -8.35 -15.70
C GLY A 71 -13.68 -7.91 -14.23
N ASN A 72 -13.32 -8.77 -13.28
CA ASN A 72 -13.46 -8.53 -11.84
C ASN A 72 -12.15 -8.03 -11.22
N ILE A 73 -12.25 -7.13 -10.24
CA ILE A 73 -11.14 -6.73 -9.38
C ILE A 73 -11.24 -7.48 -8.07
N TYR A 74 -10.18 -8.19 -7.72
CA TYR A 74 -10.02 -8.83 -6.41
C TYR A 74 -9.13 -7.98 -5.54
N TYR A 75 -9.50 -7.88 -4.27
CA TYR A 75 -8.72 -7.16 -3.26
C TYR A 75 -8.55 -8.00 -2.00
N SER A 76 -7.46 -7.74 -1.28
CA SER A 76 -7.15 -8.40 -0.02
C SER A 76 -6.48 -7.43 0.94
N PHE A 77 -6.58 -7.76 2.22
CA PHE A 77 -5.88 -7.07 3.30
C PHE A 77 -4.97 -8.06 4.02
N GLY A 78 -3.81 -7.58 4.45
CA GLY A 78 -2.87 -8.39 5.22
C GLY A 78 -1.82 -7.55 5.92
N SER A 79 -0.92 -8.21 6.63
CA SER A 79 0.22 -7.58 7.28
C SER A 79 1.46 -8.46 7.18
N VAL A 80 2.64 -7.84 7.29
CA VAL A 80 3.93 -8.54 7.36
C VAL A 80 4.77 -8.00 8.52
N ASN A 81 5.64 -8.86 9.05
CA ASN A 81 6.49 -8.66 10.22
C ASN A 81 5.71 -8.49 11.53
N GLN A 82 4.93 -7.42 11.65
CA GLN A 82 4.07 -7.08 12.77
C GLN A 82 2.86 -6.32 12.25
N GLU A 83 1.74 -6.37 12.96
CA GLU A 83 0.59 -5.53 12.62
C GLU A 83 0.86 -4.09 13.07
N PRO A 84 0.83 -3.10 12.14
CA PRO A 84 1.22 -1.74 12.48
C PRO A 84 0.07 -0.85 12.97
N PHE A 85 -1.21 -1.26 12.93
CA PHE A 85 -2.36 -0.38 13.14
C PHE A 85 -3.46 -0.97 14.01
#